data_AF-A0A819YNV9-F1
#
_entry.id   AF-A0A819YNV9-F1
#
_cell.length_a   1.000
_cell.length_b   1.000
_cell.length_c   1.000
_cell.angle_alpha   90.00
_cell.angle_beta   90.00
_cell.angle_gamma   90.00
#
_symmetry.space_group_name_H-M   'P 1'
#
loop_
_entity.id
_entity.type
_entity.pdbx_description
1 polymer ?
#
loop_
_entity_poly.entity_id
_entity_poly.type
_entity_poly.pdbx_seq_one_letter_code
_entity_poly.pdbx_strand_id
1 'polypeptide(L)'
;MDLSEHKQILNDELNHITNEYNEFKQRINEQKQNPQHLLNHPLIEQIYQWEINSIKKIQQNAQECREIFIEYSQTCINDIEMKFHDLSEQIKQIHQENEFNEMNLDYLRNQLIEIAEELNNPSTISIQQDPQSFINEISIIPLEKKPKFNKWKQNAITVAGVNEKGEGFNQFMGPHGIFIDKNKNIFIADWSNHRIVKWKYNAREGQTIAGGNGQGNRTDQLNIPTDVIVDQQNHSIIIADQGNRRVIQWLNQNQQILIHNINCSRLAMDKHGFLYVSDFKKNEV
;
A
#
# COMPACT_ATOMS: atom_id res chain seq x y z
N MET A 1 -43.45 -45.40 58.45
CA MET A 1 -43.49 -45.95 57.09
C MET A 1 -43.03 -47.39 57.23
N ASP A 2 -43.93 -48.33 56.98
CA ASP A 2 -43.62 -49.76 57.00
C ASP A 2 -42.68 -50.09 55.83
N LEU A 3 -41.78 -51.07 56.00
CA LEU A 3 -40.80 -51.45 54.98
C LEU A 3 -41.49 -51.89 53.68
N SER A 4 -42.72 -52.38 53.77
CA SER A 4 -43.55 -52.77 52.63
C SER A 4 -44.06 -51.57 51.81
N GLU A 5 -44.48 -50.48 52.47
CA GLU A 5 -44.94 -49.25 51.82
C GLU A 5 -43.81 -48.57 51.06
N HIS A 6 -42.61 -48.50 51.65
CA HIS A 6 -41.45 -47.92 50.98
C HIS A 6 -41.02 -48.74 49.75
N LYS A 7 -41.10 -50.07 49.84
CA LYS A 7 -40.80 -50.96 48.70
C LYS A 7 -41.81 -50.82 47.57
N GLN A 8 -43.07 -50.52 47.89
CA GLN A 8 -44.10 -50.29 46.89
C GLN A 8 -43.89 -48.97 46.14
N ILE A 9 -43.53 -47.89 46.84
CA ILE A 9 -43.17 -46.60 46.23
C ILE A 9 -42.00 -46.76 45.26
N LEU A 10 -40.93 -47.46 45.66
CA LEU A 10 -39.78 -47.71 44.78
C LEU A 10 -40.16 -48.52 43.53
N ASN A 11 -41.12 -49.44 43.65
CA ASN A 11 -41.58 -50.25 42.53
C ASN A 11 -42.42 -49.43 41.55
N ASP A 12 -43.23 -48.50 42.06
CA ASP A 12 -44.01 -47.57 41.24
C ASP A 12 -43.09 -46.58 40.50
N GLU A 13 -42.04 -46.08 41.16
CA GLU A 13 -41.00 -45.27 40.50
C GLU A 13 -40.26 -46.04 39.41
N LEU A 14 -39.91 -47.31 39.66
CA LEU A 14 -39.25 -48.16 38.67
C LEU A 14 -40.15 -48.42 37.45
N ASN A 15 -41.45 -48.60 37.67
CA ASN A 15 -42.43 -48.77 36.60
C ASN A 15 -42.56 -47.48 35.76
N HIS A 16 -42.54 -46.31 36.41
CA HIS A 16 -42.55 -45.03 35.72
C HIS A 16 -41.33 -44.86 34.81
N ILE A 17 -40.13 -45.10 35.35
CA ILE A 17 -38.87 -45.03 34.58
C ILE A 17 -38.90 -46.02 33.41
N THR A 18 -39.46 -47.22 33.61
CA THR A 18 -39.57 -48.24 32.56
C THR A 18 -40.51 -47.79 31.43
N ASN A 19 -41.61 -47.13 31.75
CA ASN A 19 -42.54 -46.58 30.75
C ASN A 19 -41.88 -45.45 29.96
N GLU A 20 -41.22 -44.51 30.62
CA GLU A 20 -40.49 -43.42 29.96
C GLU A 20 -39.39 -43.95 29.02
N TYR A 21 -38.65 -44.99 29.45
CA TYR A 21 -37.66 -45.66 28.63
C TYR A 21 -38.26 -46.27 27.35
N ASN A 22 -39.43 -46.91 27.46
CA ASN A 22 -40.09 -47.54 26.32
C ASN A 22 -40.62 -46.51 25.33
N GLU A 23 -41.21 -45.41 25.80
CA GLU A 23 -41.62 -44.29 24.94
C GLU A 23 -40.44 -43.68 24.19
N PHE A 24 -39.32 -43.47 24.89
CA PHE A 24 -38.11 -42.93 24.29
C PHE A 24 -37.55 -43.87 23.21
N LYS A 25 -37.53 -45.17 23.49
CA LYS A 25 -37.10 -46.21 22.53
C LYS A 25 -37.99 -46.24 21.28
N GLN A 26 -39.30 -46.04 21.44
CA GLN A 26 -40.23 -45.97 20.32
C GLN A 26 -39.94 -44.74 19.44
N ARG A 27 -39.78 -43.55 20.04
CA ARG A 27 -39.43 -42.32 19.30
C ARG A 27 -38.12 -42.46 18.52
N ILE A 28 -37.11 -43.12 19.09
CA ILE A 28 -35.86 -43.43 18.37
C ILE A 28 -36.10 -44.34 17.17
N ASN A 29 -36.93 -45.38 17.32
CA ASN A 29 -37.22 -46.30 16.22
C ASN A 29 -38.01 -45.62 15.09
N GLU A 30 -38.96 -44.75 15.41
CA GLU A 30 -39.71 -43.96 14.43
C GLU A 30 -38.79 -43.03 13.63
N GLN A 31 -37.84 -42.36 14.30
CA GLN A 31 -36.82 -41.54 13.63
C GLN A 31 -35.89 -42.36 12.72
N LYS A 32 -35.57 -43.60 13.09
CA LYS A 32 -34.77 -44.51 12.25
C LYS A 32 -35.51 -45.00 11.02
N GLN A 33 -36.82 -45.24 11.14
CA GLN A 33 -37.63 -45.81 10.05
C GLN A 33 -38.03 -44.77 9.00
N ASN A 34 -38.08 -43.48 9.34
CA ASN A 34 -38.40 -42.43 8.37
C ASN A 34 -37.39 -41.27 8.39
N PRO A 35 -36.21 -41.48 7.77
CA PRO A 35 -35.11 -40.51 7.78
C PRO A 35 -35.44 -39.18 7.07
N GLN A 36 -36.47 -39.14 6.22
CA GLN A 36 -36.86 -37.94 5.49
C GLN A 36 -37.38 -36.82 6.40
N HIS A 37 -37.87 -37.14 7.61
CA HIS A 37 -38.20 -36.11 8.61
C HIS A 37 -36.98 -35.27 9.03
N LEU A 38 -35.76 -35.80 8.87
CA LEU A 38 -34.54 -35.06 9.15
C LEU A 38 -34.28 -33.96 8.12
N LEU A 39 -34.89 -33.98 6.94
CA LEU A 39 -34.77 -32.89 5.95
C LEU A 39 -35.38 -31.58 6.46
N ASN A 40 -36.41 -31.67 7.32
CA ASN A 40 -37.02 -30.52 7.99
C ASN A 40 -36.36 -30.23 9.35
N HIS A 41 -35.24 -30.88 9.67
CA HIS A 41 -34.53 -30.65 10.92
C HIS A 41 -33.86 -29.26 10.87
N PRO A 42 -33.93 -28.46 11.96
CA PRO A 42 -33.33 -27.12 11.99
C PRO A 42 -31.83 -27.08 11.62
N LEU A 43 -31.07 -28.15 11.92
CA LEU A 43 -29.67 -28.25 11.51
C LEU A 43 -29.48 -28.44 9.99
N ILE A 44 -30.40 -29.14 9.32
CA ILE A 44 -30.35 -29.28 7.85
C ILE A 44 -30.70 -27.94 7.20
N GLU A 45 -31.68 -27.20 7.74
CA GLU A 45 -31.97 -25.84 7.32
C GLU A 45 -30.75 -24.91 7.50
N GLN A 46 -30.03 -25.03 8.62
CA GLN A 46 -28.77 -24.30 8.84
C GLN A 46 -27.68 -24.66 7.81
N ILE A 47 -27.57 -25.94 7.42
CA ILE A 47 -26.63 -26.37 6.38
C ILE A 47 -27.00 -25.77 5.01
N TYR A 48 -28.29 -25.77 4.64
CA TYR A 48 -28.75 -25.12 3.40
C TYR A 48 -28.48 -23.61 3.40
N GLN A 49 -28.74 -22.93 4.52
CA GLN A 49 -28.42 -21.51 4.64
C GLN A 49 -26.90 -21.26 4.55
N TRP A 50 -26.08 -22.12 5.15
CA TRP A 50 -24.64 -22.05 5.03
C TRP A 50 -24.17 -22.24 3.58
N GLU A 51 -24.74 -23.18 2.85
CA GLU A 51 -24.45 -23.41 1.43
C GLU A 51 -24.78 -22.17 0.58
N ILE A 52 -26.00 -21.64 0.72
CA ILE A 52 -26.45 -20.45 -0.02
C ILE A 52 -25.53 -19.25 0.26
N ASN A 53 -25.23 -19.01 1.53
CA ASN A 53 -24.37 -17.89 1.94
C ASN A 53 -22.94 -18.05 1.40
N SER A 54 -22.41 -19.27 1.39
CA SER A 54 -21.08 -19.57 0.86
C SER A 54 -21.02 -19.32 -0.65
N ILE A 55 -22.01 -19.81 -1.40
CA ILE A 55 -22.09 -19.58 -2.86
C ILE A 55 -22.17 -18.08 -3.16
N LYS A 56 -23.02 -17.34 -2.44
CA LYS A 56 -23.18 -15.90 -2.63
C LYS A 56 -21.86 -15.15 -2.40
N LYS A 57 -21.13 -15.51 -1.34
CA LYS A 57 -19.83 -14.91 -1.03
C LYS A 57 -18.79 -15.18 -2.12
N ILE A 58 -18.73 -16.42 -2.61
CA ILE A 58 -17.84 -16.80 -3.72
C ILE A 58 -18.15 -15.97 -4.98
N GLN A 59 -19.44 -15.82 -5.31
CA GLN A 59 -19.86 -15.04 -6.48
C GLN A 59 -19.51 -13.56 -6.35
N GLN A 60 -19.72 -12.98 -5.16
CA GLN A 60 -19.36 -11.59 -4.87
C GLN A 60 -17.85 -11.37 -5.02
N ASN A 61 -17.04 -12.22 -4.39
CA ASN A 61 -15.58 -12.11 -4.48
C ASN A 61 -15.09 -12.24 -5.93
N ALA A 62 -15.68 -13.16 -6.71
CA ALA A 62 -15.36 -13.31 -8.12
C ALA A 62 -15.77 -12.08 -8.96
N GLN A 63 -16.85 -11.39 -8.59
CA GLN A 63 -17.29 -10.17 -9.24
C GLN A 63 -16.36 -8.99 -8.95
N GLU A 64 -16.02 -8.79 -7.69
CA GLU A 64 -15.05 -7.75 -7.26
C GLU A 64 -13.70 -7.95 -7.97
N CYS A 65 -13.24 -9.18 -8.10
CA CYS A 65 -12.05 -9.49 -8.90
C CYS A 65 -12.17 -9.05 -10.36
N ARG A 66 -13.31 -9.33 -11.02
CA ARG A 66 -13.51 -8.91 -12.42
C ARG A 66 -13.49 -7.40 -12.58
N GLU A 67 -14.09 -6.67 -11.65
CA GLU A 67 -14.10 -5.20 -11.66
C GLU A 67 -12.70 -4.63 -11.50
N ILE A 68 -11.93 -5.17 -10.54
CA ILE A 68 -10.52 -4.82 -10.34
C ILE A 68 -9.69 -5.10 -11.61
N PHE A 69 -9.90 -6.24 -12.27
CA PHE A 69 -9.22 -6.57 -13.53
C PHE A 69 -9.51 -5.54 -14.63
N ILE A 70 -10.79 -5.17 -14.79
CA ILE A 70 -11.21 -4.20 -15.80
C ILE A 70 -10.57 -2.84 -15.51
N GLU A 71 -10.58 -2.39 -14.26
CA GLU A 71 -9.98 -1.12 -13.84
C GLU A 71 -8.46 -1.08 -14.13
N TYR A 72 -7.72 -2.13 -13.77
CA TYR A 72 -6.29 -2.22 -14.06
C TYR A 72 -6.00 -2.27 -15.57
N SER A 73 -6.80 -3.03 -16.32
CA SER A 73 -6.65 -3.13 -17.77
C SER A 73 -6.89 -1.77 -18.44
N GLN A 74 -7.92 -1.05 -18.02
CA GLN A 74 -8.22 0.29 -18.51
C GLN A 74 -7.09 1.28 -18.20
N THR A 75 -6.53 1.21 -17.00
CA THR A 75 -5.37 2.03 -16.62
C THR A 75 -4.17 1.76 -17.53
N CYS A 76 -3.87 0.49 -17.81
CA CYS A 76 -2.80 0.11 -18.72
C CYS A 76 -3.02 0.64 -20.15
N ILE A 77 -4.27 0.59 -20.64
CA ILE A 77 -4.62 1.17 -21.95
C ILE A 77 -4.41 2.68 -21.95
N ASN A 78 -4.88 3.40 -20.92
CA ASN A 78 -4.69 4.85 -20.81
C ASN A 78 -3.19 5.24 -20.78
N ASP A 79 -2.35 4.47 -20.10
CA ASP A 79 -0.89 4.67 -20.08
C ASP A 79 -0.26 4.48 -21.46
N ILE A 80 -0.71 3.47 -22.22
CA ILE A 80 -0.30 3.24 -23.60
C ILE A 80 -0.74 4.40 -24.50
N GLU A 81 -1.97 4.90 -24.34
CA GLU A 81 -2.49 6.04 -25.09
C GLU A 81 -1.65 7.30 -24.86
N MET A 82 -1.27 7.60 -23.61
CA MET A 82 -0.39 8.72 -23.29
C MET A 82 0.99 8.57 -23.95
N LYS A 83 1.58 7.36 -23.92
CA LYS A 83 2.86 7.09 -24.60
C LYS A 83 2.77 7.29 -26.11
N PHE A 84 1.67 6.87 -26.74
CA PHE A 84 1.42 7.14 -28.16
C PHE A 84 1.26 8.63 -28.45
N HIS A 85 0.60 9.37 -27.56
CA HIS A 85 0.47 10.83 -27.69
C HIS A 85 1.84 11.52 -27.62
N ASP A 86 2.67 11.19 -26.62
CA ASP A 86 4.02 11.73 -26.49
C ASP A 86 4.89 11.41 -27.71
N LEU A 87 4.81 10.17 -28.23
CA LEU A 87 5.53 9.77 -29.43
C LEU A 87 5.07 10.58 -30.65
N SER A 88 3.77 10.85 -30.77
CA SER A 88 3.21 11.66 -31.84
C SER A 88 3.73 13.10 -31.80
N GLU A 89 3.80 13.72 -30.61
CA GLU A 89 4.36 15.07 -30.46
C GLU A 89 5.86 15.12 -30.77
N GLN A 90 6.63 14.11 -30.35
CA GLN A 90 8.06 13.99 -30.70
C GLN A 90 8.26 13.87 -32.22
N ILE A 91 7.45 13.06 -32.90
CA ILE A 91 7.48 12.94 -34.36
C ILE A 91 7.20 14.30 -35.01
N LYS A 92 6.21 15.06 -34.54
CA LYS A 92 5.90 16.40 -35.06
C LYS A 92 7.06 17.37 -34.85
N GLN A 93 7.68 17.36 -33.67
CA GLN A 93 8.80 18.26 -33.35
C GLN A 93 10.01 18.00 -34.25
N ILE A 94 10.41 16.74 -34.43
CA ILE A 94 11.51 16.36 -35.34
C ILE A 94 11.21 16.83 -36.77
N HIS A 95 9.94 16.74 -37.20
CA HIS A 95 9.54 17.26 -38.52
C HIS A 95 9.63 18.77 -38.65
N GLN A 96 9.30 19.52 -37.59
CA GLN A 96 9.35 20.98 -37.60
C GLN A 96 10.79 21.51 -37.58
N GLU A 97 11.67 20.84 -36.84
CA GLU A 97 13.07 21.26 -36.64
C GLU A 97 14.00 20.79 -37.78
N ASN A 98 13.51 19.95 -38.71
CA ASN A 98 14.29 19.31 -39.78
C ASN A 98 15.51 18.52 -39.26
N GLU A 99 15.50 18.09 -38.00
CA GLU A 99 16.58 17.34 -37.34
C GLU A 99 16.47 15.83 -37.60
N PHE A 100 16.26 15.43 -38.86
CA PHE A 100 16.18 14.01 -39.21
C PHE A 100 17.58 13.40 -39.29
N ASN A 101 17.90 12.51 -38.38
CA ASN A 101 19.10 11.67 -38.44
C ASN A 101 18.76 10.23 -38.02
N GLU A 102 19.65 9.29 -38.35
CA GLU A 102 19.44 7.86 -38.05
C GLU A 102 19.21 7.59 -36.56
N MET A 103 19.87 8.34 -35.68
CA MET A 103 19.75 8.21 -34.23
C MET A 103 18.34 8.57 -33.74
N ASN A 104 17.75 9.64 -34.26
CA ASN A 104 16.38 10.06 -33.93
C ASN A 104 15.34 9.07 -34.45
N LEU A 105 15.54 8.52 -35.65
CA LEU A 105 14.65 7.53 -36.23
C LEU A 105 14.70 6.19 -35.48
N ASP A 106 15.90 5.74 -35.09
CA ASP A 106 16.06 4.50 -34.32
C ASP A 106 15.54 4.65 -32.88
N TYR A 107 15.67 5.82 -32.28
CA TYR A 107 15.06 6.13 -30.99
C TYR A 107 13.53 6.00 -31.03
N LEU A 108 12.87 6.62 -32.02
CA LEU A 108 11.42 6.52 -32.20
C LEU A 108 10.96 5.08 -32.49
N ARG A 109 11.72 4.33 -33.30
CA ARG A 109 11.43 2.91 -33.58
C ARG A 109 11.50 2.06 -32.32
N ASN A 110 12.51 2.25 -31.48
CA ASN A 110 12.65 1.50 -30.23
C ASN A 110 11.50 1.81 -29.25
N GLN A 111 11.08 3.07 -29.13
CA GLN A 111 9.89 3.44 -28.33
C GLN A 111 8.63 2.76 -28.85
N LEU A 112 8.43 2.71 -30.17
CA LEU A 112 7.28 2.04 -30.78
C LEU A 112 7.29 0.53 -30.51
N ILE A 113 8.46 -0.12 -30.57
CA ILE A 113 8.63 -1.54 -30.25
C ILE A 113 8.30 -1.80 -28.77
N GLU A 114 8.79 -0.96 -27.85
CA GLU A 114 8.49 -1.09 -26.41
C GLU A 114 6.98 -0.98 -26.12
N ILE A 115 6.30 -0.02 -26.76
CA ILE A 115 4.84 0.14 -26.64
C ILE A 115 4.12 -1.09 -27.23
N ALA A 116 4.55 -1.59 -28.38
CA ALA A 116 3.96 -2.78 -29.01
C ALA A 116 4.17 -4.05 -28.16
N GLU A 117 5.33 -4.21 -27.52
CA GLU A 117 5.59 -5.31 -26.59
C GLU A 117 4.70 -5.22 -25.35
N GLU A 118 4.49 -4.02 -24.81
CA GLU A 118 3.61 -3.77 -23.66
C GLU A 118 2.14 -4.04 -23.97
N LEU A 119 1.68 -3.67 -25.17
CA LEU A 119 0.33 -3.95 -25.65
C LEU A 119 0.10 -5.45 -25.87
N ASN A 120 1.08 -6.14 -26.44
CA ASN A 120 0.96 -7.57 -26.77
C ASN A 120 1.21 -8.50 -25.57
N ASN A 121 1.93 -8.04 -24.54
CA ASN A 121 2.22 -8.81 -23.32
C ASN A 121 2.03 -7.94 -22.06
N PRO A 122 0.79 -7.60 -21.68
CA PRO A 122 0.50 -6.96 -20.39
C PRO A 122 0.74 -7.98 -19.27
N SER A 123 1.98 -8.09 -18.82
CA SER A 123 2.46 -9.15 -17.92
C SER A 123 2.05 -8.95 -16.45
N THR A 124 0.87 -8.41 -16.18
CA THR A 124 0.61 -7.70 -14.93
C THR A 124 -0.37 -8.35 -13.98
N ILE A 125 -0.97 -9.52 -14.26
CA ILE A 125 -1.99 -10.08 -13.34
C ILE A 125 -1.83 -11.59 -13.16
N SER A 126 -1.78 -12.04 -11.90
CA SER A 126 -1.90 -13.46 -11.54
C SER A 126 -3.09 -13.69 -10.61
N ILE A 127 -3.80 -14.79 -10.82
CA ILE A 127 -4.88 -15.26 -9.95
C ILE A 127 -4.28 -16.19 -8.91
N GLN A 128 -4.42 -15.85 -7.62
CA GLN A 128 -4.10 -16.76 -6.52
C GLN A 128 -5.37 -17.37 -5.95
N GLN A 129 -5.35 -18.69 -5.73
CA GLN A 129 -6.41 -19.43 -5.06
C GLN A 129 -5.82 -20.04 -3.79
N ASP A 130 -6.51 -19.90 -2.66
CA ASP A 130 -6.17 -20.65 -1.45
C ASP A 130 -6.75 -22.07 -1.53
N PRO A 131 -5.90 -23.12 -1.60
CA PRO A 131 -6.38 -24.49 -1.71
C PRO A 131 -6.79 -25.11 -0.36
N GLN A 132 -6.51 -24.45 0.78
CA GLN A 132 -6.80 -25.00 2.12
C GLN A 132 -8.19 -24.63 2.65
N SER A 133 -8.86 -23.65 2.03
CA SER A 133 -10.24 -23.28 2.35
C SER A 133 -11.15 -23.50 1.15
N PHE A 134 -12.43 -23.84 1.39
CA PHE A 134 -13.46 -23.73 0.34
C PHE A 134 -13.31 -22.34 -0.29
N ILE A 135 -12.92 -22.25 -1.57
CA ILE A 135 -12.42 -21.04 -2.27
C ILE A 135 -12.99 -19.75 -1.66
N ASN A 136 -12.31 -19.21 -0.65
CA ASN A 136 -12.84 -18.08 0.13
C ASN A 136 -12.30 -16.75 -0.38
N GLU A 137 -11.19 -16.78 -1.11
CA GLU A 137 -10.50 -15.60 -1.57
C GLU A 137 -9.86 -15.92 -2.94
N ILE A 138 -10.24 -15.13 -3.93
CA ILE A 138 -9.55 -15.04 -5.22
C ILE A 138 -8.90 -13.67 -5.19
N SER A 139 -7.58 -13.61 -5.36
CA SER A 139 -6.89 -12.32 -5.43
C SER A 139 -6.24 -12.17 -6.80
N ILE A 140 -6.50 -11.02 -7.41
CA ILE A 140 -5.74 -10.51 -8.54
C ILE A 140 -4.59 -9.73 -7.93
N ILE A 141 -3.39 -10.29 -8.05
CA ILE A 141 -2.18 -9.58 -7.66
C ILE A 141 -1.62 -8.96 -8.93
N PRO A 142 -1.53 -7.62 -8.99
CA PRO A 142 -0.72 -6.98 -9.99
C PRO A 142 0.70 -7.54 -9.87
N LEU A 143 1.11 -8.37 -10.81
CA LEU A 143 2.53 -8.63 -11.00
C LEU A 143 3.08 -7.27 -11.44
N GLU A 144 3.66 -6.52 -10.49
CA GLU A 144 4.57 -5.46 -10.86
C GLU A 144 5.46 -6.07 -11.94
N LYS A 145 5.48 -5.47 -13.15
CA LYS A 145 6.50 -5.78 -14.16
C LYS A 145 7.80 -5.72 -13.38
N LYS A 146 8.32 -6.87 -12.92
CA LYS A 146 9.58 -6.89 -12.20
C LYS A 146 10.52 -6.28 -13.23
N PRO A 147 11.04 -5.07 -13.02
CA PRO A 147 11.97 -4.51 -13.98
C PRO A 147 13.04 -5.59 -14.10
N LYS A 148 13.22 -6.14 -15.30
CA LYS A 148 14.28 -7.13 -15.57
C LYS A 148 15.54 -6.51 -14.94
N PHE A 149 16.01 -7.11 -13.86
CA PHE A 149 16.98 -6.48 -12.98
C PHE A 149 18.30 -6.36 -13.75
N ASN A 150 18.50 -5.16 -14.30
CA ASN A 150 19.76 -4.43 -14.23
C ASN A 150 19.39 -3.03 -13.70
N LYS A 151 18.91 -2.98 -12.46
CA LYS A 151 18.31 -1.78 -11.83
C LYS A 151 19.33 -0.69 -11.45
N TRP A 152 20.59 -0.87 -11.84
CA TRP A 152 21.63 0.14 -11.72
C TRP A 152 22.23 0.32 -13.10
N LYS A 153 21.89 1.42 -13.79
CA LYS A 153 22.79 1.89 -14.84
C LYS A 153 24.08 2.31 -14.13
N GLN A 154 25.18 1.66 -14.49
CA GLN A 154 26.51 2.12 -14.07
C GLN A 154 26.65 3.56 -14.58
N ASN A 155 27.14 4.47 -13.73
CA ASN A 155 27.21 5.94 -13.90
C ASN A 155 25.98 6.71 -13.38
N ALA A 156 26.20 7.51 -12.33
CA ALA A 156 25.22 8.45 -11.79
C ALA A 156 25.18 9.74 -12.63
N ILE A 157 24.00 10.37 -12.70
CA ILE A 157 23.82 11.70 -13.28
C ILE A 157 23.40 12.69 -12.18
N THR A 158 23.78 13.96 -12.33
CA THR A 158 23.28 15.03 -11.48
C THR A 158 21.86 15.40 -11.91
N VAL A 159 20.92 15.36 -10.97
CA VAL A 159 19.50 15.68 -11.20
C VAL A 159 19.05 16.99 -10.54
N ALA A 160 19.86 17.53 -9.64
CA ALA A 160 19.65 18.80 -8.95
C ALA A 160 20.99 19.43 -8.58
N GLY A 161 21.09 20.76 -8.67
CA GLY A 161 22.30 21.51 -8.36
C GLY A 161 23.26 21.66 -9.56
N VAL A 162 24.17 22.64 -9.48
CA VAL A 162 25.14 22.97 -10.54
C VAL A 162 26.59 22.60 -10.22
N ASN A 163 26.82 21.70 -9.27
CA ASN A 163 28.16 21.30 -8.80
C ASN A 163 29.01 22.45 -8.23
N GLU A 164 28.34 23.49 -7.72
CA GLU A 164 28.96 24.61 -7.00
C GLU A 164 28.24 24.82 -5.66
N LYS A 165 29.01 25.15 -4.63
CA LYS A 165 28.46 25.46 -3.30
C LYS A 165 27.89 26.86 -3.28
N GLY A 166 26.71 27.03 -2.69
CA GLY A 166 26.11 28.35 -2.49
C GLY A 166 24.66 28.28 -2.01
N GLU A 167 24.04 29.45 -1.91
CA GLU A 167 22.67 29.64 -1.40
C GLU A 167 21.66 29.93 -2.52
N GLY A 168 22.11 30.05 -3.78
CA GLY A 168 21.25 30.31 -4.93
C GLY A 168 20.18 29.23 -5.15
N PHE A 169 19.17 29.55 -5.98
CA PHE A 169 18.05 28.64 -6.26
C PHE A 169 18.48 27.33 -6.94
N ASN A 170 19.63 27.32 -7.60
CA ASN A 170 20.23 26.17 -8.25
C ASN A 170 21.48 25.63 -7.53
N GLN A 171 21.78 26.11 -6.32
CA GLN A 171 22.95 25.75 -5.53
C GLN A 171 22.57 25.10 -4.20
N PHE A 172 23.47 24.29 -3.67
CA PHE A 172 23.34 23.66 -2.36
C PHE A 172 24.62 23.83 -1.56
N MET A 173 24.51 23.76 -0.23
CA MET A 173 25.65 23.70 0.67
C MET A 173 25.50 22.49 1.59
N GLY A 174 26.06 21.36 1.13
CA GLY A 174 25.99 20.08 1.84
C GLY A 174 24.61 19.41 1.77
N PRO A 175 24.06 19.10 0.58
CA PRO A 175 22.82 18.34 0.49
C PRO A 175 22.99 16.97 1.17
N HIS A 176 22.08 16.60 2.06
CA HIS A 176 22.25 15.44 2.94
C HIS A 176 21.13 14.40 2.75
N GLY A 177 19.96 14.64 3.34
CA GLY A 177 18.78 13.79 3.16
C GLY A 177 18.06 14.08 1.85
N ILE A 178 17.44 13.04 1.28
CA ILE A 178 16.70 13.10 0.04
C ILE A 178 15.44 12.24 0.12
N PHE A 179 14.32 12.79 -0.33
CA PHE A 179 13.07 12.05 -0.53
C PHE A 179 12.51 12.32 -1.91
N ILE A 180 11.97 11.29 -2.56
CA ILE A 180 11.38 11.39 -3.89
C ILE A 180 9.92 10.95 -3.80
N ASP A 181 8.99 11.83 -4.16
CA ASP A 181 7.57 11.48 -4.20
C ASP A 181 7.17 10.76 -5.50
N LYS A 182 5.93 10.26 -5.56
CA LYS A 182 5.37 9.58 -6.74
C LYS A 182 5.35 10.43 -8.01
N ASN A 183 5.41 11.76 -7.88
CA ASN A 183 5.43 12.70 -9.00
C ASN A 183 6.87 13.10 -9.39
N LYS A 184 7.89 12.38 -8.88
CA LYS A 184 9.31 12.66 -9.08
C LYS A 184 9.73 14.06 -8.59
N ASN A 185 9.03 14.63 -7.62
CA ASN A 185 9.56 15.78 -6.90
C ASN A 185 10.61 15.29 -5.91
N ILE A 186 11.75 15.98 -5.91
CA ILE A 186 12.90 15.67 -5.08
C ILE A 186 12.95 16.68 -3.94
N PHE A 187 12.90 16.20 -2.71
CA PHE A 187 12.98 16.99 -1.50
C PHE A 187 14.37 16.79 -0.90
N ILE A 188 15.09 17.88 -0.68
CA ILE A 188 16.52 17.84 -0.33
C ILE A 188 16.71 18.62 0.96
N ALA A 189 17.34 17.99 1.95
CA ALA A 189 17.82 18.66 3.15
C ALA A 189 19.14 19.35 2.84
N ASP A 190 19.10 20.66 2.66
CA ASP A 190 20.26 21.50 2.32
C ASP A 190 20.92 21.97 3.62
N TRP A 191 21.76 21.08 4.16
CA TRP A 191 22.19 21.04 5.55
C TRP A 191 22.84 22.34 6.06
N SER A 192 23.83 22.88 5.34
CA SER A 192 24.50 24.13 5.74
C SER A 192 23.71 25.39 5.39
N ASN A 193 22.75 25.31 4.45
CA ASN A 193 21.88 26.42 4.14
C ASN A 193 20.63 26.46 5.04
N HIS A 194 20.51 25.52 5.98
CA HIS A 194 19.43 25.46 6.97
C HIS A 194 18.03 25.52 6.32
N ARG A 195 17.83 24.77 5.23
CA ARG A 195 16.59 24.78 4.45
C ARG A 195 16.27 23.40 3.86
N ILE A 196 15.00 23.23 3.48
CA ILE A 196 14.54 22.14 2.63
C ILE A 196 14.17 22.71 1.27
N VAL A 197 14.70 22.10 0.22
CA VAL A 197 14.44 22.48 -1.17
C VAL A 197 13.60 21.41 -1.85
N LYS A 198 12.53 21.82 -2.55
CA LYS A 198 11.80 20.99 -3.49
C LYS A 198 12.31 21.27 -4.90
N TRP A 199 12.68 20.21 -5.61
CA TRP A 199 13.19 20.25 -6.97
C TRP A 199 12.33 19.36 -7.85
N LYS A 200 11.68 19.94 -8.88
CA LYS A 200 10.92 19.13 -9.85
C LYS A 200 11.90 18.42 -10.77
N TYR A 201 11.59 17.18 -11.18
CA TYR A 201 12.40 16.48 -12.17
C TYR A 201 12.60 17.34 -13.43
N ASN A 202 13.83 17.42 -13.93
CA ASN A 202 14.27 18.28 -15.05
C ASN A 202 14.18 19.80 -14.84
N ALA A 203 13.85 20.29 -13.64
CA ALA A 203 13.96 21.71 -13.34
C ALA A 203 15.42 22.16 -13.30
N ARG A 204 15.65 23.46 -13.58
CA ARG A 204 16.96 24.11 -13.48
C ARG A 204 17.23 24.72 -12.12
N GLU A 205 16.18 24.90 -11.33
CA GLU A 205 16.22 25.53 -10.02
C GLU A 205 15.21 24.86 -9.08
N GLY A 206 15.49 24.95 -7.79
CA GLY A 206 14.65 24.46 -6.71
C GLY A 206 13.92 25.58 -6.01
N GLN A 207 12.89 25.19 -5.27
CA GLN A 207 12.12 26.09 -4.42
C GLN A 207 12.39 25.75 -2.95
N THR A 208 12.78 26.73 -2.16
CA THR A 208 12.80 26.58 -0.69
C THR A 208 11.36 26.42 -0.21
N ILE A 209 11.07 25.27 0.40
CA ILE A 209 9.73 24.97 0.94
C ILE A 209 9.72 24.92 2.46
N ALA A 210 10.89 24.78 3.09
CA ALA A 210 11.05 24.96 4.53
C ALA A 210 12.40 25.53 4.93
N GLY A 211 12.43 26.20 6.09
CA GLY A 211 13.57 27.01 6.51
C GLY A 211 13.79 28.20 5.58
N GLY A 212 15.06 28.59 5.39
CA GLY A 212 15.42 29.76 4.57
C GLY A 212 15.24 31.13 5.25
N ASN A 213 14.69 31.16 6.47
CA ASN A 213 14.57 32.36 7.31
C ASN A 213 15.77 32.55 8.24
N GLY A 214 16.95 32.13 7.78
CA GLY A 214 18.18 32.05 8.57
C GLY A 214 18.21 30.86 9.54
N GLN A 215 19.42 30.52 9.99
CA GLN A 215 19.64 29.51 11.03
C GLN A 215 18.98 29.94 12.34
N GLY A 216 18.27 29.02 12.99
CA GLY A 216 17.74 29.27 14.33
C GLY A 216 16.74 28.21 14.78
N ASN A 217 16.09 28.45 15.92
CA ASN A 217 15.24 27.47 16.61
C ASN A 217 13.74 27.82 16.61
N ARG A 218 13.35 28.94 15.98
CA ARG A 218 11.93 29.26 15.79
C ARG A 218 11.26 28.20 14.91
N THR A 219 9.93 28.16 14.93
CA THR A 219 9.15 27.16 14.17
C THR A 219 9.27 27.35 12.65
N ASP A 220 9.53 28.58 12.20
CA ASP A 220 9.77 28.96 10.80
C ASP A 220 11.26 28.88 10.38
N GLN A 221 12.14 28.48 11.30
CA GLN A 221 13.57 28.33 11.08
C GLN A 221 13.99 26.87 11.23
N LEU A 222 15.09 26.52 10.57
CA LEU A 222 15.76 25.24 10.74
C LEU A 222 17.20 25.48 11.19
N ASN A 223 17.79 24.44 11.73
CA ASN A 223 19.18 24.43 12.12
C ASN A 223 19.76 23.05 11.79
N ILE A 224 20.49 22.96 10.68
CA ILE A 224 21.23 21.76 10.32
C ILE A 224 20.24 20.60 10.07
N PRO A 225 19.27 20.75 9.13
CA PRO A 225 18.36 19.68 8.80
C PRO A 225 19.13 18.53 8.15
N THR A 226 18.93 17.32 8.64
CA THR A 226 19.70 16.13 8.20
C THR A 226 18.91 15.23 7.27
N ASP A 227 17.58 15.23 7.41
CA ASP A 227 16.68 14.40 6.62
C ASP A 227 15.30 15.04 6.47
N VAL A 228 14.60 14.61 5.41
CA VAL A 228 13.23 15.04 5.11
C VAL A 228 12.45 13.88 4.51
N ILE A 229 11.20 13.69 4.95
CA ILE A 229 10.24 12.79 4.31
C ILE A 229 8.92 13.52 4.08
N VAL A 230 8.10 13.00 3.18
CA VAL A 230 6.76 13.54 2.91
C VAL A 230 5.71 12.56 3.40
N ASP A 231 4.81 13.04 4.25
CA ASP A 231 3.60 12.31 4.58
C ASP A 231 2.60 12.45 3.43
N GLN A 232 2.41 11.36 2.70
CA GLN A 232 1.58 11.32 1.51
C GLN A 232 0.08 11.44 1.82
N GLN A 233 -0.36 11.19 3.06
CA GLN A 233 -1.78 11.25 3.43
C GLN A 233 -2.25 12.70 3.61
N ASN A 234 -1.42 13.54 4.24
CA ASN A 234 -1.75 14.94 4.54
C ASN A 234 -0.92 15.96 3.74
N HIS A 235 -0.02 15.50 2.88
CA HIS A 235 0.92 16.31 2.09
C HIS A 235 1.85 17.20 2.92
N SER A 236 2.07 16.87 4.20
CA SER A 236 3.05 17.55 5.04
C SER A 236 4.45 17.01 4.80
N ILE A 237 5.46 17.82 5.12
CA ILE A 237 6.85 17.35 5.17
C ILE A 237 7.28 17.23 6.63
N ILE A 238 8.05 16.19 6.92
CA ILE A 238 8.59 15.91 8.25
C ILE A 238 10.10 16.00 8.16
N ILE A 239 10.71 16.78 9.04
CA ILE A 239 12.11 17.19 8.95
C ILE A 239 12.85 16.81 10.23
N ALA A 240 14.00 16.16 10.08
CA ALA A 240 14.95 15.93 11.16
C ALA A 240 15.83 17.17 11.33
N ASP A 241 15.37 18.07 12.20
CA ASP A 241 15.99 19.37 12.48
C ASP A 241 17.06 19.20 13.58
N GLN A 242 18.16 18.55 13.19
CA GLN A 242 19.15 17.96 14.10
C GLN A 242 19.80 18.99 15.02
N GLY A 243 20.18 20.16 14.51
CA GLY A 243 20.79 21.23 15.31
C GLY A 243 19.85 21.79 16.37
N ASN A 244 18.53 21.67 16.17
CA ASN A 244 17.51 22.02 17.15
C ASN A 244 17.02 20.83 17.99
N ARG A 245 17.58 19.63 17.78
CA ARG A 245 17.26 18.40 18.51
C ARG A 245 15.76 18.09 18.51
N ARG A 246 15.12 18.25 17.36
CA ARG A 246 13.67 18.06 17.20
C ARG A 246 13.32 17.42 15.86
N VAL A 247 12.14 16.82 15.81
CA VAL A 247 11.47 16.50 14.55
C VAL A 247 10.29 17.45 14.39
N ILE A 248 10.23 18.13 13.26
CA ILE A 248 9.22 19.15 12.97
C ILE A 248 8.45 18.79 11.69
N GLN A 249 7.14 18.93 11.75
CA GLN A 249 6.23 18.80 10.63
C GLN A 249 5.90 20.19 10.09
N TRP A 250 5.92 20.34 8.76
CA TRP A 250 5.51 21.54 8.05
C TRP A 250 4.36 21.18 7.11
N LEU A 251 3.22 21.84 7.31
CA LEU A 251 2.05 21.77 6.44
C LEU A 251 1.69 23.19 6.01
N ASN A 252 2.09 23.57 4.80
CA ASN A 252 1.98 24.95 4.33
C ASN A 252 2.67 25.94 5.28
N GLN A 253 1.92 26.87 5.88
CA GLN A 253 2.43 27.84 6.86
C GLN A 253 2.30 27.36 8.31
N ASN A 254 1.71 26.19 8.55
CA ASN A 254 1.55 25.63 9.89
C ASN A 254 2.72 24.69 10.19
N GLN A 255 3.45 24.97 11.25
CA GLN A 255 4.52 24.10 11.74
C GLN A 255 4.18 23.52 13.10
N GLN A 256 4.44 22.23 13.26
CA GLN A 256 4.21 21.52 14.50
C GLN A 256 5.45 20.71 14.86
N ILE A 257 5.93 20.86 16.09
CA ILE A 257 7.01 20.00 16.59
C ILE A 257 6.37 18.66 16.98
N LEU A 258 6.85 17.57 16.37
CA LEU A 258 6.37 16.21 16.64
C LEU A 258 7.15 15.56 17.79
N ILE A 259 8.47 15.78 17.82
CA ILE A 259 9.37 15.16 18.81
C ILE A 259 10.37 16.21 19.31
N HIS A 260 10.56 16.27 20.63
CA HIS A 260 11.52 17.15 21.29
C HIS A 260 12.71 16.36 21.87
N ASN A 261 13.84 17.05 22.08
CA ASN A 261 15.02 16.57 22.78
C ASN A 261 15.69 15.31 22.20
N ILE A 262 15.46 15.03 20.91
CA ILE A 262 16.00 13.88 20.19
C ILE A 262 17.24 14.26 19.39
N ASN A 263 18.27 13.42 19.39
CA ASN A 263 19.43 13.60 18.51
C ASN A 263 19.13 12.90 17.18
N CYS A 264 18.15 13.42 16.46
CA CYS A 264 17.65 12.82 15.22
C CYS A 264 18.69 12.91 14.09
N SER A 265 18.69 11.92 13.20
CA SER A 265 19.53 11.91 11.99
C SER A 265 18.83 11.43 10.74
N ARG A 266 18.07 10.32 10.80
CA ARG A 266 17.26 9.82 9.69
C ARG A 266 15.82 9.62 10.09
N LEU A 267 14.95 9.76 9.11
CA LEU A 267 13.51 9.55 9.21
C LEU A 267 13.09 8.41 8.28
N ALA A 268 12.14 7.62 8.73
CA ALA A 268 11.39 6.71 7.86
C ALA A 268 9.93 6.71 8.29
N MET A 269 9.03 6.51 7.34
CA MET A 269 7.61 6.32 7.63
C MET A 269 7.10 5.12 6.88
N ASP A 270 6.34 4.26 7.55
CA ASP A 270 5.75 3.09 6.92
C ASP A 270 4.44 3.41 6.20
N LYS A 271 3.85 2.41 5.55
CA LYS A 271 2.58 2.53 4.83
C LYS A 271 1.37 2.83 5.73
N HIS A 272 1.50 2.63 7.05
CA HIS A 272 0.47 2.87 8.04
C HIS A 272 0.59 4.26 8.68
N GLY A 273 1.65 5.01 8.37
CA GLY A 273 1.89 6.35 8.91
C GLY A 273 2.71 6.36 10.21
N PHE A 274 3.32 5.23 10.60
CA PHE A 274 4.23 5.22 11.75
C PHE A 274 5.56 5.87 11.39
N LEU A 275 5.93 6.89 12.15
CA LEU A 275 7.20 7.60 12.02
C LEU A 275 8.29 6.94 12.88
N TYR A 276 9.41 6.61 12.24
CA TYR A 276 10.62 6.06 12.85
C TYR A 276 11.74 7.10 12.78
N VAL A 277 12.47 7.29 13.88
CA VAL A 277 13.48 8.36 14.00
C VAL A 277 14.71 7.85 14.71
N SER A 278 15.85 7.80 14.02
CA SER A 278 17.08 7.36 14.66
C SER A 278 17.65 8.42 15.61
N ASP A 279 17.85 8.06 16.88
CA ASP A 279 18.60 8.87 17.86
C ASP A 279 20.04 8.35 17.96
N PHE A 280 20.97 9.07 17.33
CA PHE A 280 22.38 8.65 17.28
C PHE A 280 23.11 8.78 18.62
N LYS A 281 22.58 9.54 19.58
CA LYS A 281 23.22 9.71 20.88
C LYS A 281 22.81 8.60 21.85
N LYS A 282 21.60 8.09 21.70
CA LYS A 282 21.07 6.97 22.49
C LYS A 282 21.30 5.61 21.84
N ASN A 283 21.64 5.57 20.55
CA ASN A 283 21.78 4.36 19.75
C ASN A 283 20.45 3.58 19.63
N GLU A 284 19.35 4.30 19.41
CA GLU A 284 17.98 3.75 19.26
C GLU A 284 17.26 4.34 18.02
N VAL A 285 16.12 3.73 17.65
CA VAL A 285 15.21 4.18 16.58
C VAL A 285 13.79 4.18 17.11
#